data_AF-A0A074JNL8-F1
#
_entry.id   AF-A0A074JNL8-F1
#
_cell.length_a   1.000
_cell.length_b   1.000
_cell.length_c   1.000
_cell.angle_alpha   90.00
_cell.angle_beta   90.00
_cell.angle_gamma   90.00
#
_symmetry.space_group_name_H-M   'P 1'
#
loop_
_entity.id
_entity.type
_entity.pdbx_description
1 polymer ?
#
loop_
_entity_poly.entity_id
_entity_poly.type
_entity_poly.pdbx_seq_one_letter_code
_entity_poly.pdbx_strand_id
1 'polypeptide(L)'
;MGRYQIALHGVGKLEETRFHDAVEQLFSPIDNPRHIIATTSGLFRRRYQYFPVPERFERNKTLAATFWKHWQGYVGRGQLVYTRTVWGRGALQAARLSSADRKVKTNMQWR
;
A
#
# COMPACT_ATOMS: atom_id res chain seq x y z
N MET A 1 -14.49 -14.26 -8.85
CA MET A 1 -13.65 -13.10 -8.44
C MET A 1 -14.29 -11.84 -9.02
N GLY A 2 -14.55 -10.82 -8.19
CA GLY A 2 -15.16 -9.56 -8.62
C GLY A 2 -14.15 -8.67 -9.35
N ARG A 3 -14.59 -7.97 -10.39
CA ARG A 3 -13.82 -6.94 -11.07
C ARG A 3 -14.27 -5.58 -10.54
N TYR A 4 -13.34 -4.79 -10.03
CA TYR A 4 -13.59 -3.42 -9.59
C TYR A 4 -12.84 -2.46 -10.53
N GLN A 5 -13.45 -1.31 -10.80
CA GLN A 5 -12.84 -0.22 -11.55
C GLN A 5 -12.88 1.03 -10.70
N ILE A 6 -11.74 1.74 -10.63
CA ILE A 6 -11.58 2.98 -9.88
C ILE A 6 -11.00 3.99 -10.86
N ALA A 7 -11.57 5.19 -10.93
CA ALA A 7 -11.12 6.29 -11.78
C ALA A 7 -11.31 7.62 -11.05
N LEU A 8 -10.52 8.62 -11.40
CA LEU A 8 -10.69 9.99 -10.93
C LEU A 8 -11.37 10.81 -12.05
N HIS A 9 -12.42 11.54 -11.70
CA HIS A 9 -13.14 12.40 -12.65
C HIS A 9 -12.70 13.86 -12.51
N GLY A 10 -12.59 14.58 -13.63
CA GLY A 10 -12.29 16.01 -13.64
C GLY A 10 -10.84 16.38 -13.31
N VAL A 11 -9.93 15.41 -13.29
CA VAL A 11 -8.49 15.62 -13.05
C VAL A 11 -7.70 15.56 -14.36
N GLY A 12 -6.51 16.15 -14.37
CA GLY A 12 -5.62 16.03 -15.53
C GLY A 12 -5.09 14.61 -15.68
N LYS A 13 -4.76 14.21 -16.92
CA LYS A 13 -4.21 12.87 -17.23
C LYS A 13 -3.01 12.48 -16.36
N LEU A 14 -2.13 13.43 -16.08
CA LEU A 14 -0.97 13.21 -15.21
C LEU A 14 -1.35 12.83 -13.78
N GLU A 15 -2.42 13.42 -13.24
CA GLU A 15 -2.90 13.15 -11.89
C GLU A 15 -3.59 11.81 -11.82
N GLU A 16 -4.38 11.48 -12.85
CA GLU A 16 -5.00 10.17 -13.02
C GLU A 16 -3.95 9.05 -13.08
N THR A 17 -2.90 9.17 -13.90
CA THR A 17 -1.79 8.21 -13.94
C THR A 17 -1.17 8.02 -12.56
N ARG A 18 -0.86 9.12 -11.85
CA ARG A 18 -0.23 9.05 -10.52
C ARG A 18 -1.10 8.35 -9.49
N PHE A 19 -2.41 8.52 -9.59
CA PHE A 19 -3.36 7.84 -8.74
C PHE A 19 -3.39 6.34 -9.05
N HIS A 20 -3.46 5.96 -10.33
CA HIS A 20 -3.42 4.56 -10.75
C HIS A 20 -2.14 3.85 -10.30
N ASP A 21 -0.97 4.48 -10.51
CA ASP A 21 0.31 3.93 -10.07
C ASP A 21 0.32 3.65 -8.56
N ALA A 22 -0.21 4.59 -7.75
CA ALA A 22 -0.25 4.45 -6.31
C ALA A 22 -1.21 3.35 -5.85
N VAL A 23 -2.37 3.23 -6.49
CA VAL A 23 -3.37 2.18 -6.22
C VAL A 23 -2.81 0.81 -6.61
N GLU A 24 -2.17 0.71 -7.77
CA GLU A 24 -1.53 -0.53 -8.21
C GLU A 24 -0.47 -0.98 -7.23
N GLN A 25 0.43 -0.09 -6.82
CA GLN A 25 1.46 -0.38 -5.83
C GLN A 25 0.85 -0.88 -4.51
N LEU A 26 -0.26 -0.29 -4.06
CA LEU A 26 -0.91 -0.64 -2.80
C LEU A 26 -1.44 -2.09 -2.79
N PHE A 27 -1.99 -2.54 -3.90
CA PHE A 27 -2.64 -3.86 -3.99
C PHE A 27 -1.74 -4.94 -4.58
N SER A 28 -0.65 -4.55 -5.25
CA SER A 28 0.33 -5.50 -5.78
C SER A 28 1.00 -6.31 -4.67
N PRO A 29 1.54 -7.50 -5.00
CA PRO A 29 2.45 -8.21 -4.11
C PRO A 29 3.54 -7.29 -3.59
N ILE A 30 3.84 -7.40 -2.31
CA ILE A 30 4.87 -6.56 -1.68
C ILE A 30 6.22 -7.08 -2.14
N ASP A 31 6.97 -6.25 -2.87
CA ASP A 31 8.37 -6.55 -3.20
C ASP A 31 9.33 -5.86 -2.23
N ASN A 32 9.79 -4.64 -2.51
CA ASN A 32 10.83 -3.97 -1.70
C ASN A 32 10.49 -2.51 -1.33
N PRO A 33 9.31 -2.21 -0.77
CA PRO A 33 8.98 -0.86 -0.33
C PRO A 33 9.90 -0.43 0.83
N ARG A 34 10.24 0.85 0.91
CA ARG A 34 10.99 1.45 2.02
C ARG A 34 10.17 1.49 3.29
N HIS A 35 8.85 1.65 3.16
CA HIS A 35 7.93 1.64 4.28
C HIS A 35 6.72 0.73 4.02
N ILE A 36 6.29 0.05 5.07
CA ILE A 36 5.04 -0.74 5.07
C ILE A 36 4.16 -0.31 6.23
N ILE A 37 2.85 -0.42 6.05
CA ILE A 37 1.88 -0.28 7.13
C ILE A 37 1.50 -1.69 7.58
N ALA A 38 1.83 -2.02 8.83
CA ALA A 38 1.43 -3.26 9.47
C ALA A 38 0.16 -3.02 10.29
N THR A 39 -0.91 -3.75 10.00
CA THR A 39 -2.15 -3.70 10.77
C THR A 39 -2.53 -5.08 11.29
N THR A 40 -3.24 -5.11 12.40
CA THR A 40 -3.82 -6.33 12.97
C THR A 40 -5.31 -6.31 12.77
N SER A 41 -5.85 -7.40 12.24
CA SER A 41 -7.26 -7.56 11.90
C SER A 41 -7.84 -8.86 12.46
N GLY A 42 -9.17 -8.97 12.42
CA GLY A 42 -9.92 -10.14 12.90
C GLY A 42 -10.17 -10.16 14.40
N LEU A 43 -10.98 -11.15 14.83
CA LEU A 43 -11.27 -11.40 16.24
C LEU A 43 -9.96 -11.71 16.98
N PHE A 44 -9.73 -11.03 18.11
CA PHE A 44 -8.47 -11.08 18.88
C PHE A 44 -7.20 -10.58 18.15
N ARG A 45 -7.32 -9.80 17.06
CA ARG A 45 -6.17 -9.18 16.35
C ARG A 45 -5.14 -10.19 15.84
N ARG A 46 -5.55 -11.44 15.55
CA ARG A 46 -4.66 -12.54 15.18
C ARG A 46 -4.18 -12.53 13.72
N ARG A 47 -4.75 -11.69 12.84
CA ARG A 47 -4.35 -11.63 11.43
C ARG A 47 -3.57 -10.35 11.13
N TYR A 48 -2.27 -10.50 10.93
CA TYR A 48 -1.43 -9.42 10.42
C TYR A 48 -1.71 -9.20 8.93
N GLN A 49 -1.96 -7.96 8.56
CA GLN A 49 -2.01 -7.51 7.17
C GLN A 49 -0.95 -6.45 6.96
N TYR A 50 -0.35 -6.50 5.78
CA TYR A 50 0.68 -5.57 5.36
C TYR A 50 0.25 -4.86 4.08
N PHE A 51 0.56 -3.57 4.04
CA PHE A 51 0.32 -2.70 2.89
C PHE A 51 1.61 -1.93 2.59
N PRO A 52 2.09 -1.91 1.33
CA PRO A 52 3.22 -1.07 0.96
C PRO A 52 2.79 0.40 0.97
N VAL A 53 3.70 1.28 1.36
CA VAL A 53 3.52 2.72 1.12
C VAL A 53 3.93 2.98 -0.33
N PRO A 54 3.05 3.55 -1.18
CA PRO A 54 3.41 3.82 -2.57
C PRO A 54 4.65 4.71 -2.68
N GLU A 55 5.49 4.46 -3.69
CA GLU A 55 6.82 5.07 -3.89
C GLU A 55 6.80 6.60 -3.78
N ARG A 56 5.74 7.22 -4.29
CA ARG A 56 5.54 8.67 -4.26
C ARG A 56 5.48 9.22 -2.84
N PHE A 57 4.95 8.45 -1.90
CA PHE A 57 4.80 8.81 -0.49
C PHE A 57 5.96 8.36 0.39
N GLU A 58 6.86 7.48 -0.09
CA GLU A 58 8.00 7.00 0.71
C GLU A 58 9.36 7.65 0.35
N ARG A 59 9.34 8.71 -0.47
CA ARG A 59 10.55 9.47 -0.82
C ARG A 59 11.28 10.02 0.39
N ASN A 60 10.53 10.48 1.41
CA ASN A 60 11.07 10.90 2.69
C ASN A 60 10.15 10.46 3.84
N LYS A 61 10.70 10.48 5.06
CA LYS A 61 9.99 10.04 6.27
C LYS A 61 8.71 10.84 6.53
N THR A 62 8.72 12.15 6.25
CA THR A 62 7.58 13.05 6.47
C THR A 62 6.40 12.68 5.59
N LEU A 63 6.62 12.43 4.30
CA LEU A 63 5.57 12.00 3.36
C LEU A 63 5.00 10.64 3.77
N ALA A 64 5.85 9.71 4.19
CA ALA A 64 5.40 8.38 4.62
C ALA A 64 4.54 8.48 5.88
N ALA A 65 4.94 9.33 6.83
CA ALA A 65 4.17 9.62 8.03
C ALA A 65 2.83 10.31 7.71
N THR A 66 2.82 11.26 6.77
CA THR A 66 1.59 11.93 6.31
C THR A 66 0.63 10.94 5.67
N PHE A 67 1.12 10.08 4.77
CA PHE A 67 0.29 9.03 4.16
C PHE A 67 -0.28 8.10 5.23
N TRP A 68 0.55 7.63 6.16
CA TRP A 68 0.12 6.78 7.28
C TRP A 68 -0.92 7.46 8.17
N LYS A 69 -0.78 8.76 8.46
CA LYS A 69 -1.78 9.51 9.24
C LYS A 69 -3.16 9.51 8.56
N HIS A 70 -3.20 9.74 7.25
CA HIS A 70 -4.45 9.68 6.49
C HIS A 70 -5.00 8.26 6.41
N TRP A 71 -4.13 7.26 6.19
CA TRP A 71 -4.49 5.85 6.22
C TRP A 71 -5.19 5.47 7.54
N GLN A 72 -4.69 5.95 8.68
CA GLN A 72 -5.31 5.67 9.97
C GLN A 72 -6.72 6.25 10.10
N GLY A 73 -6.99 7.40 9.47
CA GLY A 73 -8.30 8.03 9.45
C GLY A 73 -9.31 7.34 8.53
N TYR A 74 -8.86 6.83 7.38
CA TYR A 74 -9.77 6.32 6.33
C TYR A 74 -9.83 4.80 6.22
N VAL A 75 -8.72 4.09 6.51
CA VAL A 75 -8.60 2.64 6.31
C VAL A 75 -8.54 1.90 7.64
N GLY A 76 -7.75 2.40 8.58
CA GLY A 76 -7.73 1.88 9.94
C GLY A 76 -6.36 1.95 10.61
N ARG A 77 -6.35 1.62 11.91
CA ARG A 77 -5.15 1.69 12.74
C ARG A 77 -4.09 0.70 12.24
N GLY A 78 -2.85 1.15 12.20
CA GLY A 78 -1.68 0.34 11.88
C GLY A 78 -0.40 1.06 12.29
N GLN A 79 0.73 0.38 12.20
CA GLN A 79 2.05 0.91 12.47
C GLN A 79 2.81 1.13 11.16
N LEU A 80 3.45 2.29 11.02
CA LEU A 80 4.38 2.55 9.93
C LEU A 80 5.74 1.93 10.26
N VAL A 81 6.21 1.02 9.42
CA VAL A 81 7.45 0.27 9.61
C VAL A 81 8.45 0.64 8.52
N TYR A 82 9.65 1.04 8.91
CA TYR A 82 10.78 1.26 7.99
C TYR A 82 11.54 -0.05 7.76
N THR A 83 11.55 -0.52 6.51
CA THR A 83 11.97 -1.88 6.15
C THR A 83 13.49 -2.07 6.09
N ARG A 84 14.26 -0.99 6.08
CA ARG A 84 15.74 -1.04 5.96
C ARG A 84 16.48 -1.20 7.30
N THR A 85 15.74 -1.51 8.36
CA THR A 85 16.31 -1.87 9.68
C THR A 85 16.34 -3.39 9.84
N VAL A 86 17.09 -3.92 10.80
CA VAL A 86 17.13 -5.37 11.09
C VAL A 86 15.73 -5.91 11.36
N TRP A 87 14.98 -5.24 12.24
CA TRP A 87 13.60 -5.61 12.57
C TRP A 87 12.66 -5.41 11.38
N GLY A 88 12.80 -4.30 10.66
CA GLY A 88 11.98 -3.99 9.48
C GLY A 88 12.13 -4.98 8.34
N ARG A 89 13.33 -5.57 8.14
CA ARG A 89 13.54 -6.63 7.15
C ARG A 89 12.76 -7.89 7.48
N GLY A 90 12.66 -8.25 8.76
CA GLY A 90 11.81 -9.36 9.21
C GLY A 90 10.33 -9.10 8.91
N ALA A 91 9.85 -7.89 9.19
CA ALA A 91 8.48 -7.48 8.85
C ALA A 91 8.22 -7.49 7.34
N LEU A 92 9.19 -7.06 6.52
CA LEU A 92 9.10 -7.10 5.06
C LEU A 92 9.00 -8.55 4.54
N GLN A 93 9.77 -9.48 5.12
CA GLN A 93 9.70 -10.89 4.74
C GLN A 93 8.32 -11.50 5.05
N ALA A 94 7.77 -11.22 6.23
CA ALA A 94 6.41 -11.62 6.58
C ALA A 94 5.37 -11.02 5.62
N ALA A 95 5.55 -9.74 5.25
CA ALA A 95 4.69 -9.04 4.31
C ALA A 95 4.70 -9.67 2.90
N ARG A 96 5.87 -10.05 2.38
CA ARG A 96 6.03 -10.78 1.11
C ARG A 96 5.25 -12.08 1.11
N LEU A 97 5.44 -12.92 2.13
CA LEU A 97 4.74 -14.19 2.26
C LEU A 97 3.21 -13.99 2.35
N SER A 98 2.75 -12.96 3.06
CA SER A 98 1.31 -12.67 3.20
C SER A 98 0.64 -12.13 1.93
N SER A 99 1.42 -11.61 0.98
CA SER A 99 0.91 -10.93 -0.22
C SER A 99 1.19 -11.67 -1.52
N ALA A 100 1.88 -12.81 -1.47
CA ALA A 100 2.26 -13.60 -2.64
C ALA A 100 1.08 -14.00 -3.54
N ASP A 101 -0.10 -14.28 -2.97
CA ASP A 101 -1.29 -14.67 -3.73
C ASP A 101 -2.07 -13.48 -4.32
N ARG A 102 -1.66 -12.22 -4.05
CA ARG A 102 -2.35 -11.04 -4.59
C ARG A 102 -2.11 -10.95 -6.10
N LYS A 103 -3.19 -10.96 -6.88
CA LYS A 103 -3.16 -10.72 -8.32
C LYS A 103 -3.86 -9.41 -8.64
N VAL A 104 -3.10 -8.41 -9.06
CA VAL A 104 -3.61 -7.13 -9.55
C VAL A 104 -3.35 -7.06 -11.04
N LYS A 105 -4.36 -6.68 -11.82
CA LYS A 105 -4.23 -6.35 -13.24
C LYS A 105 -4.77 -4.94 -13.43
N THR A 106 -3.88 -3.99 -13.71
CA THR A 106 -4.28 -2.65 -14.12
C THR A 106 -4.49 -2.65 -15.63
N ASN A 107 -5.67 -2.23 -16.07
CA ASN A 107 -5.92 -1.92 -17.48
C ASN A 107 -6.18 -0.43 -17.58
N MET A 108 -5.15 0.34 -17.93
CA MET A 108 -5.28 1.77 -18.23
C MET A 108 -5.85 1.90 -19.65
N GLN A 109 -7.17 1.82 -19.77
CA GLN A 109 -7.85 2.19 -21.01
C GLN A 109 -8.15 3.68 -20.96
N TRP A 110 -7.33 4.45 -21.66
CA TRP A 110 -7.60 5.86 -21.90
C TRP A 110 -8.86 5.98 -22.75
N ARG A 111 -9.85 6.72 -22.24
CA ARG A 111 -10.98 7.21 -23.04
C ARG A 111 -10.61 8.53 -23.70
#